data_AF-A0A8S3ZGJ9-F1
#
_entry.id   AF-A0A8S3ZGJ9-F1
#
_cell.length_a   1.000
_cell.length_b   1.000
_cell.length_c   1.000
_cell.angle_alpha   90.00
_cell.angle_beta   90.00
_cell.angle_gamma   90.00
#
_symmetry.space_group_name_H-M   'P 1'
#
loop_
_entity.id
_entity.type
_entity.pdbx_description
1 polymer ?
#
loop_
_entity_poly.entity_id
_entity_poly.type
_entity_poly.pdbx_seq_one_letter_code
_entity_poly.pdbx_strand_id
1 'polypeptide(L)'
;FGSRTSEKIYINLKTQNACILNLNATHEVGCRSSRGGNVGVIHYIESQDDYEWVLMEGPHAPYVAVMKSVDFNLSSLERLHNSPRVTGILIIRPTNMSDDSSYPQLGYSSVDTCPNDRYGMYSKSSYGRCRKALWNRSGTSARFHDLNMPVFELSEQEDVDAVLHKCFYAFNAKSTSYPACAAELVTRMDAAVDAVTCIRRSHRTQIGLMEPQTFCDPLGDSNVVATMKAVPANETRYHRSVVMAVTRLDATSIFQNTENAADTAVTGIVTLLATAEALWKARDVIKNNSMAKDIMFVFFQG
;
A
#
# COMPACT_ATOMS: atom_id res chain seq x y z
N PHE A 1 21.98 -12.28 29.36
CA PHE A 1 23.02 -11.23 29.18
C PHE A 1 22.90 -10.49 27.84
N GLY A 2 22.56 -11.14 26.72
CA GLY A 2 22.43 -10.48 25.40
C GLY A 2 21.39 -9.34 25.27
N SER A 3 20.19 -9.49 25.85
CA SER A 3 19.10 -8.48 25.77
C SER A 3 19.53 -7.09 26.27
N ARG A 4 20.29 -7.03 27.37
CA ARG A 4 20.75 -5.76 27.96
C ARG A 4 21.85 -5.06 27.16
N THR A 5 22.52 -5.77 26.26
CA THR A 5 23.53 -5.19 25.36
C THR A 5 22.89 -4.72 24.07
N SER A 6 21.92 -5.47 23.51
CA SER A 6 21.17 -5.02 22.33
C SER A 6 20.39 -3.74 22.61
N GLU A 7 19.79 -3.60 23.79
CA GLU A 7 19.08 -2.37 24.22
C GLU A 7 20.00 -1.13 24.33
N LYS A 8 21.32 -1.32 24.40
CA LYS A 8 22.30 -0.22 24.42
C LYS A 8 22.79 0.17 23.02
N ILE A 9 22.53 -0.67 22.02
CA ILE A 9 23.05 -0.52 20.65
C ILE A 9 21.92 -0.15 19.68
N TYR A 10 20.76 -0.77 19.82
CA TYR A 10 19.65 -0.66 18.88
C TYR A 10 18.46 0.06 19.48
N ILE A 11 17.87 0.95 18.69
CA ILE A 11 16.56 1.51 18.93
C ILE A 11 15.62 0.86 17.91
N ASN A 12 14.69 0.05 18.39
CA ASN A 12 13.68 -0.55 17.53
C ASN A 12 12.59 0.49 17.24
N LEU A 13 12.38 0.77 15.96
CA LEU A 13 11.27 1.62 15.53
C LEU A 13 9.96 0.85 15.70
N LYS A 14 8.92 1.55 16.17
CA LYS A 14 7.59 0.96 16.38
C LYS A 14 6.85 0.77 15.07
N THR A 15 7.10 1.65 14.11
CA THR A 15 6.37 1.70 12.85
C THR A 15 6.52 0.40 12.05
N GLN A 16 5.40 -0.12 11.55
CA GLN A 16 5.33 -1.33 10.73
C GLN A 16 4.77 -1.08 9.32
N ASN A 17 4.68 0.18 8.89
CA ASN A 17 4.10 0.55 7.60
C ASN A 17 5.11 0.35 6.47
N ALA A 18 5.31 -0.91 6.11
CA ALA A 18 6.18 -1.32 5.04
C ALA A 18 5.46 -1.28 3.68
N CYS A 19 6.21 -0.92 2.64
CA CYS A 19 5.87 -1.33 1.29
C CYS A 19 6.18 -2.83 1.15
N ILE A 20 5.28 -3.58 0.52
CA ILE A 20 5.38 -5.04 0.42
C ILE A 20 5.38 -5.52 -1.03
N LEU A 21 5.87 -6.75 -1.22
CA LEU A 21 5.86 -7.43 -2.51
C LEU A 21 4.46 -7.96 -2.82
N ASN A 22 3.91 -7.57 -3.96
CA ASN A 22 2.72 -8.18 -4.56
C ASN A 22 3.11 -8.85 -5.88
N LEU A 23 2.36 -9.89 -6.25
CA LEU A 23 2.59 -10.64 -7.47
C LEU A 23 1.42 -10.50 -8.41
N ASN A 24 1.71 -10.32 -9.69
CA ASN A 24 0.74 -10.54 -10.76
C ASN A 24 1.12 -11.80 -11.56
N ALA A 25 0.34 -12.13 -12.59
CA ALA A 25 0.56 -13.34 -13.39
C ALA A 25 1.90 -13.39 -14.16
N THR A 26 2.63 -12.28 -14.21
CA THR A 26 3.81 -12.09 -15.08
C THR A 26 5.03 -11.47 -14.38
N HIS A 27 4.83 -10.67 -13.34
CA HIS A 27 5.85 -9.86 -12.70
C HIS A 27 5.53 -9.69 -11.20
N GLU A 28 6.52 -9.19 -10.48
CA GLU A 28 6.40 -8.72 -9.11
C GLU A 28 6.36 -7.19 -9.07
N VAL A 29 5.73 -6.64 -8.04
CA VAL A 29 5.66 -5.19 -7.79
C VAL A 29 5.79 -4.90 -6.31
N GLY A 30 6.24 -3.71 -5.96
CA GLY A 30 6.43 -3.27 -4.57
C GLY A 30 7.86 -3.46 -4.08
N CYS A 31 8.01 -3.79 -2.80
CA CYS A 31 9.29 -3.70 -2.09
C CYS A 31 9.68 -5.00 -1.40
N ARG A 32 10.99 -5.19 -1.23
CA ARG A 32 11.58 -6.27 -0.43
C ARG A 32 12.95 -5.88 0.07
N SER A 33 13.34 -6.42 1.23
CA SER A 33 14.73 -6.39 1.68
C SER A 33 15.49 -7.64 1.24
N SER A 34 16.82 -7.56 1.33
CA SER A 34 17.72 -8.70 1.29
C SER A 34 17.42 -9.68 2.43
N ARG A 35 17.92 -10.92 2.31
CA ARG A 35 17.68 -11.99 3.29
C ARG A 35 18.05 -11.64 4.73
N GLY A 36 19.10 -10.84 4.92
CA GLY A 36 19.58 -10.40 6.24
C GLY A 36 19.24 -8.95 6.55
N GLY A 37 18.22 -8.37 5.90
CA GLY A 37 17.94 -6.94 5.99
C GLY A 37 18.86 -6.09 5.11
N ASN A 38 18.52 -4.81 5.01
CA ASN A 38 19.32 -3.79 4.36
C ASN A 38 19.80 -2.80 5.41
N VAL A 39 21.10 -2.68 5.59
CA VAL A 39 21.72 -1.74 6.55
C VAL A 39 22.36 -0.59 5.77
N GLY A 40 22.07 0.64 6.17
CA GLY A 40 22.71 1.83 5.59
C GLY A 40 22.76 3.01 6.54
N VAL A 41 23.71 3.91 6.30
CA VAL A 41 23.85 5.15 7.07
C VAL A 41 22.65 6.05 6.79
N ILE A 42 22.02 6.55 7.85
CA ILE A 42 20.86 7.43 7.70
C ILE A 42 21.30 8.77 7.12
N HIS A 43 20.63 9.22 6.06
CA HIS A 43 20.78 10.59 5.56
C HIS A 43 19.42 11.21 5.27
N TYR A 44 19.15 12.35 5.90
CA TYR A 44 17.91 13.09 5.73
C TYR A 44 18.06 14.10 4.60
N ILE A 45 17.14 14.04 3.66
CA ILE A 45 17.15 14.81 2.42
C ILE A 45 16.13 15.94 2.56
N GLU A 46 16.61 17.18 2.68
CA GLU A 46 15.78 18.39 2.78
C GLU A 46 15.84 19.24 1.50
N SER A 47 16.87 19.02 0.69
CA SER A 47 17.16 19.81 -0.50
C SER A 47 17.67 18.94 -1.66
N GLN A 48 17.76 19.55 -2.85
CA GLN A 48 18.36 18.90 -4.01
C GLN A 48 19.86 18.63 -3.81
N ASP A 49 20.56 19.47 -3.04
CA ASP A 49 21.98 19.26 -2.72
C ASP A 49 22.16 18.00 -1.87
N ASP A 50 21.27 17.74 -0.91
CA ASP A 50 21.29 16.52 -0.10
C ASP A 50 21.05 15.27 -0.96
N TYR A 51 20.15 15.37 -1.96
CA TYR A 51 19.96 14.30 -2.95
C TYR A 51 21.25 13.99 -3.69
N GLU A 52 21.92 15.01 -4.23
CA GLU A 52 23.16 14.83 -4.99
C GLU A 52 24.29 14.29 -4.12
N TRP A 53 24.37 14.75 -2.87
CA TRP A 53 25.33 14.26 -1.90
C TRP A 53 25.18 12.75 -1.64
N VAL A 54 23.96 12.27 -1.38
CA VAL A 54 23.69 10.83 -1.19
C VAL A 54 24.05 10.04 -2.44
N LEU A 55 23.66 10.56 -3.60
CA LEU A 55 23.77 9.87 -4.88
C LEU A 55 25.20 9.86 -5.44
N MET A 56 26.08 10.80 -5.07
CA MET A 56 27.39 10.94 -5.71
C MET A 56 28.56 11.13 -4.74
N GLU A 57 28.41 11.90 -3.66
CA GLU A 57 29.55 12.41 -2.91
C GLU A 57 29.83 11.68 -1.59
N GLY A 58 28.78 11.29 -0.86
CA GLY A 58 28.90 10.86 0.52
C GLY A 58 29.92 9.72 0.77
N PRO A 59 30.71 9.76 1.85
CA PRO A 59 31.82 8.81 2.03
C PRO A 59 31.41 7.43 2.58
N HIS A 60 30.14 7.24 2.96
CA HIS A 60 29.67 6.12 3.79
C HIS A 60 28.52 5.34 3.17
N ALA A 61 28.46 5.25 1.84
CA ALA A 61 27.51 4.38 1.16
C ALA A 61 27.66 2.92 1.64
N PRO A 62 26.57 2.14 1.76
CA PRO A 62 25.21 2.47 1.34
C PRO A 62 24.43 3.35 2.35
N TYR A 63 23.48 4.12 1.82
CA TYR A 63 22.62 5.04 2.58
C TYR A 63 21.18 4.52 2.71
N VAL A 64 20.57 4.83 3.86
CA VAL A 64 19.11 4.83 4.02
C VAL A 64 18.64 6.29 3.89
N ALA A 65 17.95 6.59 2.80
CA ALA A 65 17.46 7.94 2.53
C ALA A 65 16.21 8.21 3.35
N VAL A 66 16.17 9.35 4.06
CA VAL A 66 15.01 9.81 4.81
C VAL A 66 14.47 11.06 4.14
N MET A 67 13.16 11.15 3.91
CA MET A 67 12.55 12.34 3.30
C MET A 67 11.14 12.57 3.84
N LYS A 68 10.60 13.78 3.64
CA LYS A 68 9.18 14.04 3.91
C LYS A 68 8.32 13.45 2.79
N SER A 69 7.10 13.06 3.15
CA SER A 69 6.10 12.58 2.19
C SER A 69 5.74 13.58 1.09
N VAL A 70 5.89 14.90 1.31
CA VAL A 70 5.67 15.92 0.27
C VAL A 70 6.71 15.84 -0.87
N ASP A 71 7.92 15.37 -0.57
CA ASP A 71 9.01 15.19 -1.53
C ASP A 71 8.98 13.80 -2.20
N PHE A 72 8.09 12.94 -1.71
CA PHE A 72 7.91 11.59 -2.22
C PHE A 72 7.04 11.58 -3.48
N ASN A 73 7.69 11.40 -4.62
CA ASN A 73 7.05 11.24 -5.92
C ASN A 73 7.80 10.19 -6.76
N LEU A 74 7.26 9.84 -7.93
CA LEU A 74 7.84 8.81 -8.79
C LEU A 74 9.28 9.13 -9.20
N SER A 75 9.59 10.39 -9.54
CA SER A 75 10.94 10.81 -9.96
C SER A 75 11.94 10.66 -8.80
N SER A 76 11.58 11.14 -7.61
CA SER A 76 12.39 10.98 -6.39
C SER A 76 12.66 9.50 -6.09
N LEU A 77 11.62 8.68 -6.17
CA LEU A 77 11.68 7.24 -5.93
C LEU A 77 12.58 6.53 -6.94
N GLU A 78 12.42 6.78 -8.24
CA GLU A 78 13.24 6.19 -9.29
C GLU A 78 14.71 6.62 -9.20
N ARG A 79 14.97 7.89 -8.88
CA ARG A 79 16.35 8.40 -8.69
C ARG A 79 17.07 7.67 -7.56
N LEU A 80 16.40 7.48 -6.42
CA LEU A 80 16.96 6.74 -5.29
C LEU A 80 17.07 5.25 -5.59
N HIS A 81 16.03 4.65 -6.18
CA HIS A 81 15.98 3.25 -6.52
C HIS A 81 17.12 2.82 -7.46
N ASN A 82 17.37 3.62 -8.49
CA ASN A 82 18.39 3.33 -9.51
C ASN A 82 19.83 3.56 -9.02
N SER A 83 20.01 4.12 -7.82
CA SER A 83 21.34 4.38 -7.27
C SER A 83 21.87 3.18 -6.51
N PRO A 84 23.05 2.64 -6.86
CA PRO A 84 23.66 1.53 -6.11
C PRO A 84 24.12 1.96 -4.70
N ARG A 85 24.05 3.26 -4.40
CA ARG A 85 24.46 3.85 -3.12
C ARG A 85 23.32 3.94 -2.12
N VAL A 86 22.08 3.66 -2.53
CA VAL A 86 20.91 3.69 -1.66
C VAL A 86 20.41 2.27 -1.46
N THR A 87 20.21 1.87 -0.21
CA THR A 87 19.79 0.51 0.17
C THR A 87 18.40 0.45 0.77
N GLY A 88 17.77 1.59 1.02
CA GLY A 88 16.40 1.67 1.50
C GLY A 88 15.96 3.11 1.75
N ILE A 89 14.66 3.29 1.95
CA ILE A 89 14.02 4.60 2.04
C ILE A 89 13.07 4.65 3.23
N LEU A 90 13.12 5.74 4.00
CA LEU A 90 12.19 6.07 5.07
C LEU A 90 11.45 7.36 4.71
N ILE A 91 10.12 7.34 4.78
CA ILE A 91 9.27 8.47 4.43
C ILE A 91 8.55 8.96 5.67
N ILE A 92 8.72 10.23 6.00
CA ILE A 92 8.08 10.84 7.18
C ILE A 92 6.66 11.26 6.80
N ARG A 93 5.68 10.68 7.50
CA ARG A 93 4.27 11.08 7.38
C ARG A 93 4.05 12.49 7.93
N PRO A 94 3.13 13.29 7.35
CA PRO A 94 2.71 14.55 7.95
C PRO A 94 2.11 14.32 9.34
N THR A 95 2.61 15.02 10.34
CA THR A 95 2.13 14.90 11.73
C THR A 95 1.02 15.90 12.03
N ASN A 96 1.01 17.05 11.34
CA ASN A 96 -0.04 18.04 11.46
C ASN A 96 -0.93 18.07 10.21
N MET A 97 -2.11 17.47 10.30
CA MET A 97 -3.07 17.45 9.19
C MET A 97 -3.70 18.81 8.89
N SER A 98 -3.50 19.81 9.76
CA SER A 98 -4.00 21.18 9.54
C SER A 98 -3.04 22.08 8.76
N ASP A 99 -1.82 21.62 8.51
CA ASP A 99 -0.83 22.33 7.72
C ASP A 99 -0.84 21.86 6.25
N ASP A 100 -1.45 22.66 5.39
CA ASP A 100 -1.58 22.38 3.96
C ASP A 100 -0.22 22.26 3.24
N SER A 101 0.84 22.88 3.79
CA SER A 101 2.19 22.75 3.24
C SER A 101 2.80 21.36 3.43
N SER A 102 2.22 20.54 4.30
CA SER A 102 2.66 19.17 4.55
C SER A 102 2.12 18.16 3.52
N TYR A 103 1.28 18.61 2.57
CA TYR A 103 0.70 17.75 1.53
C TYR A 103 1.12 18.21 0.12
N PRO A 104 1.22 17.27 -0.85
CA PRO A 104 1.47 17.63 -2.24
C PRO A 104 0.32 18.49 -2.79
N GLN A 105 0.63 19.72 -3.19
CA GLN A 105 -0.35 20.71 -3.67
C GLN A 105 -1.13 20.27 -4.93
N LEU A 106 -0.53 19.43 -5.77
CA LEU A 106 -1.17 18.84 -6.97
C LEU A 106 -1.87 17.49 -6.68
N GLY A 107 -1.88 17.06 -5.43
CA GLY A 107 -2.28 15.73 -5.00
C GLY A 107 -1.26 14.65 -5.37
N TYR A 108 -1.38 13.50 -4.71
CA TYR A 108 -0.58 12.31 -4.99
C TYR A 108 -1.49 11.08 -5.02
N SER A 109 -1.24 10.19 -5.97
CA SER A 109 -1.88 8.89 -6.02
C SER A 109 -0.87 7.83 -6.45
N SER A 110 -0.69 6.79 -5.64
CA SER A 110 0.27 5.70 -5.92
C SER A 110 -0.23 4.70 -6.97
N VAL A 111 -1.50 4.79 -7.37
CA VAL A 111 -2.09 3.95 -8.42
C VAL A 111 -2.04 4.63 -9.78
N ASP A 112 -2.37 3.89 -10.84
CA ASP A 112 -2.33 4.39 -12.22
C ASP A 112 -3.39 5.46 -12.46
N THR A 113 -3.14 6.27 -13.49
CA THR A 113 -4.05 7.24 -14.07
C THR A 113 -5.34 6.63 -14.62
N CYS A 114 -5.26 5.36 -15.02
CA CYS A 114 -6.38 4.57 -15.52
C CYS A 114 -6.51 3.24 -14.76
N PRO A 115 -7.10 3.24 -13.55
CA PRO A 115 -7.23 2.03 -12.75
C PRO A 115 -8.05 0.93 -13.47
N ASN A 116 -7.61 -0.32 -13.38
CA ASN A 116 -8.30 -1.53 -13.90
C ASN A 116 -8.65 -1.52 -15.39
N ASP A 117 -7.93 -0.76 -16.21
CA ASP A 117 -8.21 -0.55 -17.63
C ASP A 117 -8.21 -1.85 -18.46
N ARG A 118 -7.38 -2.83 -18.09
CA ARG A 118 -7.26 -4.14 -18.73
C ARG A 118 -8.36 -5.12 -18.34
N TYR A 119 -9.01 -4.92 -17.20
CA TYR A 119 -10.02 -5.83 -16.65
C TYR A 119 -11.45 -5.33 -16.87
N GLY A 120 -11.61 -4.08 -17.27
CA GLY A 120 -12.92 -3.50 -17.60
C GLY A 120 -13.49 -3.96 -18.94
N MET A 121 -14.79 -3.73 -19.12
CA MET A 121 -15.55 -4.04 -20.35
C MET A 121 -14.96 -3.39 -21.61
N TYR A 122 -14.26 -2.25 -21.46
CA TYR A 122 -13.78 -1.43 -22.57
C TYR A 122 -12.36 -1.76 -23.05
N SER A 123 -11.69 -2.76 -22.46
CA SER A 123 -10.26 -3.07 -22.71
C SER A 123 -9.89 -3.23 -24.19
N LYS A 124 -10.81 -3.75 -25.02
CA LYS A 124 -10.64 -3.95 -26.48
C LYS A 124 -11.41 -2.95 -27.36
N SER A 125 -11.88 -1.85 -26.80
CA SER A 125 -12.71 -0.85 -27.50
C SER A 125 -11.96 0.46 -27.76
N SER A 126 -12.61 1.41 -28.44
CA SER A 126 -12.13 2.79 -28.59
C SER A 126 -11.98 3.56 -27.26
N TYR A 127 -12.60 3.06 -26.19
CA TYR A 127 -12.53 3.61 -24.83
C TYR A 127 -11.45 2.95 -23.97
N GLY A 128 -10.77 1.90 -24.47
CA GLY A 128 -9.72 1.21 -23.74
C GLY A 128 -8.58 2.14 -23.33
N ARG A 129 -7.88 1.80 -22.24
CA ARG A 129 -6.77 2.60 -21.66
C ARG A 129 -7.15 4.05 -21.38
N CYS A 130 -8.41 4.30 -20.99
CA CYS A 130 -8.90 5.64 -20.67
C CYS A 130 -8.69 6.71 -21.76
N ARG A 131 -8.59 6.32 -23.04
CA ARG A 131 -8.26 7.23 -24.15
C ARG A 131 -9.19 8.44 -24.28
N LYS A 132 -10.41 8.35 -23.76
CA LYS A 132 -11.43 9.42 -23.83
C LYS A 132 -11.58 10.22 -22.54
N ALA A 133 -11.18 9.66 -21.40
CA ALA A 133 -11.31 10.30 -20.09
C ALA A 133 -10.34 9.65 -19.11
N LEU A 134 -9.46 10.45 -18.51
CA LEU A 134 -8.56 10.02 -17.44
C LEU A 134 -9.28 10.14 -16.09
N TRP A 135 -9.40 9.02 -15.38
CA TRP A 135 -10.13 8.95 -14.11
C TRP A 135 -9.29 9.42 -12.92
N ASN A 136 -7.97 9.18 -12.92
CA ASN A 136 -7.08 9.52 -11.81
C ASN A 136 -5.90 10.39 -12.30
N ARG A 137 -6.10 11.70 -12.45
CA ARG A 137 -5.08 12.56 -13.09
C ARG A 137 -3.75 12.63 -12.33
N SER A 138 -3.78 12.49 -11.00
CA SER A 138 -2.58 12.50 -10.14
C SER A 138 -1.98 11.11 -9.94
N GLY A 139 -2.41 10.11 -10.73
CA GLY A 139 -1.89 8.74 -10.69
C GLY A 139 -0.44 8.66 -11.14
N THR A 140 0.40 8.05 -10.31
CA THR A 140 1.84 7.88 -10.58
C THR A 140 2.23 6.45 -10.88
N SER A 141 1.33 5.49 -10.66
CA SER A 141 1.64 4.06 -10.74
C SER A 141 2.76 3.57 -9.81
N ALA A 142 3.25 4.39 -8.87
CA ALA A 142 4.38 4.07 -7.98
C ALA A 142 4.23 2.73 -7.23
N ARG A 143 3.00 2.33 -6.86
CA ARG A 143 2.71 1.03 -6.23
C ARG A 143 3.05 -0.16 -7.13
N PHE A 144 3.04 0.02 -8.44
CA PHE A 144 3.25 -1.04 -9.43
C PHE A 144 4.71 -1.14 -9.93
N HIS A 145 5.63 -0.36 -9.37
CA HIS A 145 7.06 -0.50 -9.65
C HIS A 145 7.69 -1.60 -8.78
N ASP A 146 8.58 -2.41 -9.35
CA ASP A 146 9.45 -3.31 -8.58
C ASP A 146 10.65 -2.50 -8.08
N LEU A 147 10.68 -2.22 -6.78
CA LEU A 147 11.70 -1.38 -6.17
C LEU A 147 12.87 -2.17 -5.60
N ASN A 148 12.76 -3.49 -5.46
CA ASN A 148 13.82 -4.37 -4.96
C ASN A 148 14.64 -3.85 -3.76
N MET A 149 14.05 -2.95 -2.96
CA MET A 149 14.64 -2.34 -1.76
C MET A 149 13.51 -2.04 -0.78
N PRO A 150 13.78 -2.05 0.54
CA PRO A 150 12.77 -1.74 1.54
C PRO A 150 12.44 -0.25 1.54
N VAL A 151 11.14 0.05 1.57
CA VAL A 151 10.61 1.39 1.77
C VAL A 151 9.61 1.33 2.91
N PHE A 152 9.77 2.21 3.90
CA PHE A 152 8.88 2.33 5.04
C PHE A 152 8.37 3.76 5.16
N GLU A 153 7.12 3.89 5.60
CA GLU A 153 6.60 5.15 6.09
C GLU A 153 6.72 5.19 7.61
N LEU A 154 7.25 6.28 8.17
CA LEU A 154 7.32 6.54 9.60
C LEU A 154 6.02 7.23 10.05
N SER A 155 5.23 6.54 10.87
CA SER A 155 3.95 7.03 11.39
C SER A 155 4.04 7.66 12.75
N GLU A 156 4.94 7.15 13.58
CA GLU A 156 5.04 7.52 14.98
C GLU A 156 6.01 8.68 15.15
N GLN A 157 5.59 9.73 15.85
CA GLN A 157 6.45 10.89 16.15
C GLN A 157 7.73 10.47 16.90
N GLU A 158 7.64 9.46 17.76
CA GLU A 158 8.79 8.91 18.49
C GLU A 158 9.84 8.28 17.56
N ASP A 159 9.39 7.63 16.48
CA ASP A 159 10.29 7.03 15.49
C ASP A 159 10.94 8.12 14.63
N VAL A 160 10.18 9.15 14.25
CA VAL A 160 10.71 10.33 13.55
C VAL A 160 11.76 11.03 14.41
N ASP A 161 11.50 11.25 15.70
CA ASP A 161 12.48 11.81 16.65
C ASP A 161 13.72 10.93 16.78
N ALA A 162 13.55 9.61 16.85
CA ALA A 162 14.68 8.68 16.91
C ALA A 162 15.56 8.75 15.66
N VAL A 163 14.95 8.76 14.47
CA VAL A 163 15.66 8.81 13.18
C VAL A 163 16.33 10.16 12.96
N LEU A 164 15.64 11.26 13.23
CA LEU A 164 16.17 12.60 12.96
C LEU A 164 17.08 13.09 14.08
N HIS A 165 16.60 13.15 15.33
CA HIS A 165 17.30 13.85 16.41
C HIS A 165 18.29 12.95 17.15
N LYS A 166 17.94 11.68 17.40
CA LYS A 166 18.85 10.74 18.09
C LYS A 166 19.89 10.11 17.17
N CYS A 167 19.69 10.20 15.86
CA CYS A 167 20.54 9.55 14.86
C CYS A 167 21.14 10.55 13.86
N PHE A 168 20.35 11.09 12.92
CA PHE A 168 20.87 11.94 11.84
C PHE A 168 21.56 13.21 12.34
N TYR A 169 20.86 14.08 13.06
CA TYR A 169 21.41 15.36 13.53
C TYR A 169 22.50 15.18 14.59
N ALA A 170 22.45 14.10 15.37
CA ALA A 170 23.44 13.79 16.38
C ALA A 170 24.78 13.30 15.79
N PHE A 171 24.75 12.49 14.71
CA PHE A 171 25.94 11.78 14.22
C PHE A 171 26.29 12.05 12.75
N ASN A 172 25.31 12.30 11.89
CA ASN A 172 25.51 12.28 10.43
C ASN A 172 25.35 13.66 9.74
N ALA A 173 24.74 14.66 10.41
CA ALA A 173 24.47 15.97 9.80
C ALA A 173 25.72 16.81 9.52
N LYS A 174 26.79 16.59 10.29
CA LYS A 174 28.13 17.09 9.93
C LYS A 174 28.80 15.96 9.16
N SER A 175 29.45 16.27 8.03
CA SER A 175 30.23 15.32 7.22
C SER A 175 31.49 14.79 7.96
N THR A 176 31.33 14.39 9.21
CA THR A 176 32.36 13.88 10.09
C THR A 176 32.56 12.39 9.88
N SER A 177 33.82 11.98 9.94
CA SER A 177 34.22 10.59 10.13
C SER A 177 33.55 9.99 11.36
N TYR A 178 33.39 8.66 11.32
CA TYR A 178 32.91 7.74 12.36
C TYR A 178 33.03 8.24 13.82
N PRO A 179 32.04 7.98 14.70
CA PRO A 179 30.90 7.06 14.52
C PRO A 179 29.73 7.65 13.74
N ALA A 180 29.24 6.85 12.77
CA ALA A 180 28.03 7.15 12.02
C ALA A 180 26.84 6.37 12.58
N CYS A 181 25.65 6.93 12.43
CA CYS A 181 24.40 6.27 12.79
C CYS A 181 23.71 5.65 11.55
N ALA A 182 23.20 4.44 11.69
CA ALA A 182 22.65 3.64 10.59
C ALA A 182 21.29 3.05 10.98
N ALA A 183 20.50 2.68 9.97
CA ALA A 183 19.26 1.93 10.12
C ALA A 183 19.37 0.58 9.41
N GLU A 184 18.75 -0.44 10.01
CA GLU A 184 18.50 -1.73 9.40
C GLU A 184 17.01 -1.82 9.05
N LEU A 185 16.72 -2.10 7.78
CA LEU A 185 15.36 -2.26 7.27
C LEU A 185 15.14 -3.70 6.85
N VAL A 186 14.16 -4.36 7.47
CA VAL A 186 13.88 -5.79 7.26
C VAL A 186 12.45 -5.98 6.76
N THR A 187 12.32 -6.32 5.48
CA THR A 187 11.07 -6.71 4.79
C THR A 187 11.36 -7.85 3.84
N ARG A 188 11.95 -8.93 4.37
CA ARG A 188 12.23 -10.12 3.57
C ARG A 188 10.91 -10.70 3.08
N MET A 189 10.79 -10.81 1.76
CA MET A 189 9.65 -11.45 1.10
C MET A 189 10.12 -12.76 0.47
N ASP A 190 9.42 -13.86 0.76
CA ASP A 190 9.82 -15.20 0.31
C ASP A 190 9.30 -15.57 -1.09
N ALA A 191 8.35 -14.79 -1.60
CA ALA A 191 7.80 -14.92 -2.94
C ALA A 191 8.84 -14.50 -4.01
N ALA A 192 8.75 -15.10 -5.20
CA ALA A 192 9.69 -14.84 -6.29
C ALA A 192 9.04 -15.00 -7.68
N VAL A 193 9.50 -14.17 -8.63
CA VAL A 193 9.17 -14.15 -10.07
C VAL A 193 7.76 -13.65 -10.40
N ASP A 194 6.74 -14.44 -10.08
CA ASP A 194 5.35 -14.18 -10.47
C ASP A 194 4.38 -15.05 -9.65
N ALA A 195 3.08 -14.74 -9.72
CA ALA A 195 2.06 -15.44 -8.95
C ALA A 195 1.95 -16.93 -9.32
N VAL A 196 2.08 -17.30 -10.60
CA VAL A 196 1.99 -18.68 -11.08
C VAL A 196 3.15 -19.50 -10.51
N THR A 197 4.36 -18.96 -10.57
CA THR A 197 5.58 -19.55 -10.03
C THR A 197 5.49 -19.70 -8.53
N CYS A 198 5.04 -18.65 -7.82
CA CYS A 198 4.91 -18.68 -6.37
C CYS A 198 3.89 -19.72 -5.89
N ILE A 199 2.66 -19.70 -6.42
CA ILE A 199 1.60 -20.65 -6.08
C ILE A 199 2.05 -22.09 -6.37
N ARG A 200 2.68 -22.33 -7.53
CA ARG A 200 3.24 -23.64 -7.88
C ARG A 200 4.30 -24.13 -6.88
N ARG A 201 5.14 -23.23 -6.36
CA ARG A 201 6.16 -23.58 -5.35
C ARG A 201 5.51 -23.92 -4.01
N SER A 202 4.54 -23.13 -3.56
CA SER A 202 3.78 -23.37 -2.32
C SER A 202 3.04 -24.72 -2.35
N HIS A 203 2.46 -25.10 -3.49
CA HIS A 203 1.80 -26.41 -3.61
C HIS A 203 2.79 -27.59 -3.61
N ARG A 204 3.99 -27.41 -4.17
CA ARG A 204 5.00 -28.49 -4.21
C ARG A 204 5.57 -28.81 -2.83
N THR A 205 5.81 -27.79 -2.02
CA THR A 205 6.29 -27.95 -0.63
C THR A 205 5.24 -28.60 0.26
N GLN A 206 3.94 -28.40 -0.01
CA GLN A 206 2.83 -29.06 0.68
C GLN A 206 2.74 -30.58 0.46
N ILE A 207 3.31 -31.09 -0.63
CA ILE A 207 3.25 -32.53 -1.00
C ILE A 207 4.48 -33.30 -0.46
N GLY A 208 5.49 -32.60 0.08
CA GLY A 208 6.74 -33.20 0.56
C GLY A 208 6.69 -33.72 2.00
N LEU A 209 7.68 -34.54 2.37
CA LEU A 209 7.90 -35.07 3.74
C LEU A 209 8.54 -34.05 4.72
N MET A 210 8.71 -32.79 4.31
CA MET A 210 9.22 -31.71 5.16
C MET A 210 8.07 -30.75 5.52
N GLU A 211 8.28 -29.91 6.54
CA GLU A 211 7.27 -28.91 6.92
C GLU A 211 6.83 -28.08 5.71
N PRO A 212 5.51 -27.99 5.45
CA PRO A 212 5.00 -27.29 4.28
C PRO A 212 5.30 -25.80 4.40
N GLN A 213 6.10 -25.28 3.47
CA GLN A 213 6.39 -23.84 3.37
C GLN A 213 5.47 -23.18 2.35
N THR A 214 4.68 -22.20 2.77
CA THR A 214 3.90 -21.33 1.87
C THR A 214 4.72 -20.07 1.56
N PHE A 215 4.90 -19.76 0.28
CA PHE A 215 5.70 -18.61 -0.17
C PHE A 215 4.88 -17.35 -0.46
N CYS A 216 3.58 -17.50 -0.71
CA CYS A 216 2.63 -16.41 -0.94
C CYS A 216 1.20 -16.90 -0.69
N ASP A 217 0.33 -15.95 -0.41
CA ASP A 217 -1.10 -16.15 -0.21
C ASP A 217 -1.90 -15.43 -1.30
N PRO A 218 -3.07 -15.98 -1.71
CA PRO A 218 -3.97 -15.26 -2.59
C PRO A 218 -4.53 -14.03 -1.88
N LEU A 219 -4.57 -12.90 -2.59
CA LEU A 219 -5.24 -11.69 -2.11
C LEU A 219 -6.75 -11.85 -2.27
N GLY A 220 -7.49 -11.73 -1.19
CA GLY A 220 -8.95 -11.77 -1.23
C GLY A 220 -9.58 -11.75 0.16
N ASP A 221 -10.88 -11.48 0.19
CA ASP A 221 -11.72 -11.54 1.39
C ASP A 221 -13.18 -11.79 0.98
N SER A 222 -14.11 -11.62 1.91
CA SER A 222 -15.53 -11.85 1.73
C SER A 222 -16.28 -10.58 1.31
N ASN A 223 -17.16 -10.73 0.32
CA ASN A 223 -18.16 -9.71 0.00
C ASN A 223 -19.28 -9.72 1.04
N VAL A 224 -19.85 -8.55 1.34
CA VAL A 224 -21.02 -8.43 2.21
C VAL A 224 -22.27 -8.24 1.36
N VAL A 225 -23.27 -9.08 1.58
CA VAL A 225 -24.52 -9.10 0.81
C VAL A 225 -25.71 -9.08 1.76
N ALA A 226 -26.69 -8.23 1.48
CA ALA A 226 -27.96 -8.20 2.19
C ALA A 226 -29.13 -7.99 1.22
N THR A 227 -30.29 -8.58 1.52
CA THR A 227 -31.52 -8.41 0.73
C THR A 227 -32.66 -7.85 1.58
N MET A 228 -33.57 -7.10 0.97
CA MET A 228 -34.75 -6.56 1.65
C MET A 228 -35.80 -7.63 1.95
N LYS A 229 -35.99 -8.58 1.02
CA LYS A 229 -36.84 -9.75 1.19
C LYS A 229 -35.99 -10.93 1.70
N ALA A 230 -36.56 -11.71 2.62
CA ALA A 230 -35.92 -12.95 3.06
C ALA A 230 -35.82 -13.89 1.84
N VAL A 231 -34.63 -14.44 1.61
CA VAL A 231 -34.36 -15.37 0.52
C VAL A 231 -34.41 -16.79 1.08
N PRO A 232 -35.43 -17.62 0.75
CA PRO A 232 -35.41 -19.03 1.10
C PRO A 232 -34.20 -19.74 0.48
N ALA A 233 -33.66 -20.75 1.16
CA ALA A 233 -32.52 -21.53 0.65
C ALA A 233 -32.78 -22.20 -0.71
N ASN A 234 -34.05 -22.46 -1.06
CA ASN A 234 -34.48 -23.08 -2.32
C ASN A 234 -35.21 -22.08 -3.26
N GLU A 235 -34.93 -20.78 -3.17
CA GLU A 235 -35.64 -19.78 -3.99
C GLU A 235 -35.19 -19.81 -5.47
N THR A 236 -36.15 -19.95 -6.38
CA THR A 236 -35.96 -19.68 -7.81
C THR A 236 -36.55 -18.31 -8.14
N ARG A 237 -35.71 -17.36 -8.53
CA ARG A 237 -36.13 -15.99 -8.84
C ARG A 237 -36.41 -15.83 -10.34
N TYR A 238 -37.50 -15.17 -10.67
CA TYR A 238 -37.80 -14.78 -12.05
C TYR A 238 -36.78 -13.77 -12.58
N HIS A 239 -36.56 -13.75 -13.89
CA HIS A 239 -35.73 -12.71 -14.51
C HIS A 239 -36.25 -11.30 -14.19
N ARG A 240 -35.32 -10.36 -13.97
CA ARG A 240 -35.62 -8.93 -13.68
C ARG A 240 -36.35 -8.68 -12.34
N SER A 241 -36.20 -9.57 -11.37
CA SER A 241 -36.84 -9.51 -10.04
C SER A 241 -36.07 -8.75 -8.96
N VAL A 242 -34.80 -8.41 -9.20
CA VAL A 242 -33.90 -7.80 -8.21
C VAL A 242 -33.29 -6.52 -8.74
N VAL A 243 -33.20 -5.51 -7.88
CA VAL A 243 -32.41 -4.29 -8.07
C VAL A 243 -31.16 -4.40 -7.19
N MET A 244 -29.98 -4.25 -7.78
CA MET A 244 -28.73 -4.28 -7.02
C MET A 244 -28.25 -2.86 -6.74
N ALA A 245 -27.97 -2.56 -5.48
CA ALA A 245 -27.28 -1.36 -5.05
C ALA A 245 -25.90 -1.77 -4.51
N VAL A 246 -24.84 -1.33 -5.18
CA VAL A 246 -23.50 -1.89 -4.97
C VAL A 246 -22.47 -0.79 -4.71
N THR A 247 -21.49 -1.09 -3.86
CA THR A 247 -20.32 -0.23 -3.63
C THR A 247 -19.07 -1.09 -3.44
N ARG A 248 -17.89 -0.48 -3.64
CA ARG A 248 -16.61 -1.07 -3.24
C ARG A 248 -16.42 -0.95 -1.72
N LEU A 249 -15.69 -1.89 -1.13
CA LEU A 249 -15.33 -1.95 0.30
C LEU A 249 -13.83 -1.70 0.52
N ASP A 250 -13.02 -1.91 -0.52
CA ASP A 250 -11.56 -1.87 -0.49
C ASP A 250 -10.98 -0.53 -0.95
N ALA A 251 -9.72 -0.32 -0.56
CA ALA A 251 -8.85 0.70 -1.09
C ALA A 251 -7.39 0.23 -1.04
N THR A 252 -6.49 1.05 -1.57
CA THR A 252 -5.09 0.67 -1.68
C THR A 252 -4.17 1.86 -1.43
N SER A 253 -3.01 1.58 -0.83
CA SER A 253 -1.91 2.53 -0.55
C SER A 253 -0.59 1.89 -0.98
N ILE A 254 0.52 2.62 -1.03
CA ILE A 254 1.84 1.97 -1.26
C ILE A 254 2.33 1.20 -0.01
N PHE A 255 1.96 1.66 1.18
CA PHE A 255 2.34 1.05 2.46
C PHE A 255 1.16 0.26 3.04
N GLN A 256 1.43 -0.91 3.63
CA GLN A 256 0.38 -1.63 4.36
C GLN A 256 -0.07 -0.87 5.61
N ASN A 257 -1.36 -1.02 5.95
CA ASN A 257 -2.00 -0.45 7.14
C ASN A 257 -2.11 1.07 7.11
N THR A 258 -2.17 1.65 5.90
CA THR A 258 -2.20 3.12 5.69
C THR A 258 -3.31 3.54 4.73
N GLU A 259 -4.22 2.62 4.40
CA GLU A 259 -5.32 2.80 3.45
C GLU A 259 -6.45 3.66 4.06
N ASN A 260 -6.18 4.95 4.27
CA ASN A 260 -7.16 5.94 4.72
C ASN A 260 -8.09 6.31 3.54
N ALA A 261 -9.05 5.43 3.28
CA ALA A 261 -9.90 5.39 2.08
C ALA A 261 -11.12 6.33 2.11
N ALA A 262 -10.96 7.56 2.61
CA ALA A 262 -12.09 8.46 2.91
C ALA A 262 -13.02 8.66 1.70
N ASP A 263 -12.48 9.15 0.58
CA ASP A 263 -13.29 9.44 -0.61
C ASP A 263 -13.46 8.22 -1.55
N THR A 264 -12.52 7.26 -1.50
CA THR A 264 -12.49 6.14 -2.44
C THR A 264 -13.49 5.04 -2.11
N ALA A 265 -13.58 4.65 -0.83
CA ALA A 265 -14.43 3.55 -0.37
C ALA A 265 -15.43 4.00 0.70
N VAL A 266 -14.97 4.75 1.71
CA VAL A 266 -15.79 5.09 2.89
C VAL A 266 -17.03 5.90 2.52
N THR A 267 -16.91 6.91 1.63
CA THR A 267 -18.08 7.66 1.14
C THR A 267 -19.14 6.75 0.53
N GLY A 268 -18.74 5.79 -0.31
CA GLY A 268 -19.65 4.82 -0.92
C GLY A 268 -20.28 3.88 0.10
N ILE A 269 -19.48 3.36 1.04
CA ILE A 269 -19.94 2.47 2.12
C ILE A 269 -20.99 3.19 2.98
N VAL A 270 -20.67 4.38 3.49
CA VAL A 270 -21.56 5.15 4.37
C VAL A 270 -22.86 5.53 3.64
N THR A 271 -22.76 5.95 2.37
CA THR A 271 -23.93 6.32 1.57
C THR A 271 -24.84 5.12 1.33
N LEU A 272 -24.27 3.95 0.99
CA LEU A 272 -25.06 2.74 0.75
C LEU A 272 -25.70 2.21 2.03
N LEU A 273 -24.99 2.25 3.16
CA LEU A 273 -25.53 1.87 4.47
C LEU A 273 -26.66 2.81 4.91
N ALA A 274 -26.47 4.12 4.77
CA ALA A 274 -27.51 5.11 5.08
C ALA A 274 -28.75 4.91 4.20
N THR A 275 -28.55 4.60 2.92
CA THR A 275 -29.64 4.29 1.98
C THR A 275 -30.36 3.00 2.37
N ALA A 276 -29.61 1.96 2.74
CA ALA A 276 -30.18 0.69 3.20
C ALA A 276 -31.02 0.87 4.47
N GLU A 277 -30.52 1.62 5.45
CA GLU A 277 -31.24 1.95 6.69
C GLU A 277 -32.52 2.74 6.41
N ALA A 278 -32.46 3.74 5.53
CA ALA A 278 -33.63 4.53 5.16
C ALA A 278 -34.71 3.66 4.47
N LEU A 279 -34.31 2.79 3.54
CA LEU A 279 -35.22 1.87 2.86
C LEU A 279 -35.76 0.79 3.79
N TRP A 280 -34.96 0.35 4.77
CA TRP A 280 -35.37 -0.64 5.76
C TRP A 280 -36.52 -0.15 6.64
N LYS A 281 -36.56 1.14 6.98
CA LYS A 281 -37.69 1.76 7.70
C LYS A 281 -38.99 1.70 6.91
N ALA A 282 -38.92 1.64 5.58
CA ALA A 282 -40.07 1.48 4.68
C ALA A 282 -40.21 0.04 4.14
N ARG A 283 -39.55 -0.95 4.75
CA ARG A 283 -39.49 -2.34 4.24
C ARG A 283 -40.87 -2.98 4.04
N ASP A 284 -41.85 -2.61 4.86
CA ASP A 284 -43.18 -3.24 4.80
C ASP A 284 -43.91 -2.87 3.50
N VAL A 285 -43.64 -1.69 2.93
CA VAL A 285 -44.14 -1.28 1.61
C VAL A 285 -43.59 -2.19 0.51
N ILE A 286 -42.31 -2.57 0.61
CA ILE A 286 -41.63 -3.43 -0.37
C ILE A 286 -41.99 -4.91 -0.15
N LYS A 287 -42.14 -5.34 1.11
CA LYS A 287 -42.48 -6.72 1.47
C LYS A 287 -43.95 -7.06 1.16
N ASN A 288 -44.88 -6.16 1.47
CA ASN A 288 -46.31 -6.39 1.27
C ASN A 288 -46.76 -6.25 -0.18
N ASN A 289 -45.92 -5.65 -1.04
CA ASN A 289 -46.18 -5.56 -2.47
C ASN A 289 -45.55 -6.77 -3.19
N SER A 290 -46.39 -7.71 -3.62
CA SER A 290 -45.99 -8.89 -4.40
C SER A 290 -45.38 -8.55 -5.75
N MET A 291 -45.69 -7.37 -6.32
CA MET A 291 -45.14 -6.87 -7.58
C MET A 291 -43.83 -6.07 -7.41
N ALA A 292 -43.45 -5.70 -6.18
CA ALA A 292 -42.23 -4.96 -5.95
C ALA A 292 -40.99 -5.84 -6.14
N LYS A 293 -39.99 -5.32 -6.84
CA LYS A 293 -38.68 -5.96 -6.97
C LYS A 293 -37.97 -5.98 -5.61
N ASP A 294 -37.21 -7.04 -5.37
CA ASP A 294 -36.31 -7.09 -4.21
C ASP A 294 -35.13 -6.13 -4.42
N ILE A 295 -34.54 -5.65 -3.33
CA ILE A 295 -33.33 -4.82 -3.36
C ILE A 295 -32.22 -5.60 -2.68
N MET A 296 -31.11 -5.76 -3.38
CA MET A 296 -29.90 -6.43 -2.90
C MET A 296 -28.80 -5.38 -2.73
N PHE A 297 -28.34 -5.20 -1.51
CA PHE A 297 -27.20 -4.36 -1.16
C PHE A 297 -25.94 -5.21 -1.18
N VAL A 298 -24.91 -4.78 -1.91
CA VAL A 298 -23.64 -5.51 -2.03
C VAL A 298 -22.46 -4.58 -1.79
N PHE A 299 -21.55 -5.02 -0.93
CA PHE A 299 -20.26 -4.39 -0.68
C PHE A 299 -19.19 -5.36 -1.20
N PHE A 300 -18.56 -4.99 -2.31
CA PHE A 300 -17.53 -5.82 -2.93
C PHE A 300 -16.17 -5.52 -2.31
N GLN A 301 -15.49 -6.54 -1.81
CA GLN A 301 -14.07 -6.47 -1.46
C GLN A 301 -13.24 -6.98 -2.65
N GLY A 302 -12.24 -6.20 -3.06
CA GLY A 302 -11.32 -6.54 -4.14
C GLY A 302 -9.90 -6.06 -3.93
#